data_AF-A0A447PJP1-F1
#
_entry.id   AF-A0A447PJP1-F1
#
_cell.length_a   1.000
_cell.length_b   1.000
_cell.length_c   1.000
_cell.angle_alpha   90.00
_cell.angle_beta   90.00
_cell.angle_gamma   90.00
#
_symmetry.space_group_name_H-M   'P 1'
#
loop_
_entity.id
_entity.type
_entity.pdbx_description
1 polymer ?
#
loop_
_entity_poly.entity_id
_entity_poly.type
_entity_poly.pdbx_seq_one_letter_code
_entity_poly.pdbx_strand_id
1 'polypeptide(L)'
;MATGLLVVRVSEHKPEAVKPLAEVKEQVTALVKHNKAEQQAKLDAEKLLVELKAGKGAEAMKAAGLSFGEPKTLSRTSQDPVSQAAFALSLPTKDKPVYGVANDMQGNVVLLAFDEVKAGAMPEAQKKAMVQGITQNNAQIVFEALMSNLRKEAKIKIGDALEQQ
;
A
#
# COMPACT_ATOMS: atom_id res chain seq x y z
N MET A 1 -2.32 -35.15 -17.66
CA MET A 1 -3.16 -34.03 -17.16
C MET A 1 -4.52 -34.62 -16.84
N ALA A 2 -4.85 -34.81 -15.56
CA ALA A 2 -6.14 -35.39 -15.17
C ALA A 2 -7.19 -34.28 -15.16
N THR A 3 -8.09 -34.30 -16.14
CA THR A 3 -9.24 -33.41 -16.21
C THR A 3 -10.27 -33.89 -15.18
N GLY A 4 -10.18 -33.37 -13.96
CA GLY A 4 -11.12 -33.69 -12.89
C GLY A 4 -12.48 -33.03 -13.16
N LEU A 5 -13.56 -33.81 -13.14
CA LEU A 5 -14.93 -33.32 -13.27
C LEU A 5 -15.44 -32.86 -11.89
N LEU A 6 -15.69 -31.57 -11.71
CA LEU A 6 -16.35 -31.02 -10.52
C LEU A 6 -17.87 -31.06 -10.74
N VAL A 7 -18.57 -31.94 -10.03
CA VAL A 7 -20.03 -31.99 -10.03
C VAL A 7 -20.55 -31.27 -8.79
N VAL A 8 -21.14 -30.08 -8.99
CA VAL A 8 -21.83 -29.33 -7.93
C VAL A 8 -23.31 -29.67 -8.00
N ARG A 9 -23.84 -30.31 -6.96
CA ARG A 9 -25.28 -30.54 -6.79
C ARG A 9 -25.81 -29.55 -5.76
N VAL A 10 -26.71 -28.66 -6.17
CA VAL A 10 -27.41 -27.77 -5.23
C VAL A 10 -28.40 -28.61 -4.44
N SER A 11 -28.09 -28.87 -3.18
CA SER A 11 -28.92 -29.66 -2.27
C SER A 11 -30.21 -28.93 -1.88
N GLU A 12 -30.13 -27.60 -1.77
CA GLU A 12 -31.21 -26.76 -1.30
C GLU A 12 -31.01 -25.33 -1.83
N HIS A 13 -32.07 -24.70 -2.32
CA HIS A 13 -32.03 -23.32 -2.80
C HIS A 13 -32.78 -22.43 -1.80
N LYS A 14 -32.03 -21.62 -1.05
CA LYS A 14 -32.61 -20.56 -0.22
C LYS A 14 -32.75 -19.29 -1.08
N PRO A 15 -33.98 -18.83 -1.38
CA PRO A 15 -34.16 -17.57 -2.11
C PRO A 15 -33.55 -16.41 -1.32
N GLU A 16 -32.99 -15.44 -2.04
CA GLU A 16 -32.45 -14.22 -1.44
C GLU A 16 -33.57 -13.50 -0.66
N ALA A 17 -33.43 -13.45 0.66
CA ALA A 17 -34.39 -12.83 1.55
C ALA A 17 -33.69 -11.73 2.34
N VAL A 18 -34.23 -10.51 2.26
CA VAL A 18 -33.79 -9.41 3.11
C VAL A 18 -34.17 -9.78 4.54
N LYS A 19 -33.17 -9.92 5.43
CA LYS A 19 -33.44 -10.19 6.85
C LYS A 19 -34.36 -9.09 7.39
N PRO A 20 -35.46 -9.43 8.07
CA PRO A 20 -36.35 -8.45 8.67
C PRO A 20 -35.57 -7.48 9.55
N LEU A 21 -35.93 -6.19 9.51
CA LEU A 21 -35.26 -5.17 10.32
C LEU A 21 -35.25 -5.54 11.81
N ALA A 22 -36.28 -6.24 12.31
CA ALA A 22 -36.33 -6.74 13.68
C ALA A 22 -35.17 -7.68 14.05
N GLU A 23 -34.71 -8.52 13.11
CA GLU A 23 -33.63 -9.49 13.31
C GLU A 23 -32.24 -8.84 13.24
N VAL A 24 -32.11 -7.71 12.54
CA VAL A 24 -30.84 -7.00 12.35
C VAL A 24 -30.80 -5.64 13.04
N LYS A 25 -31.85 -5.26 13.79
CA LYS A 25 -32.01 -3.92 14.37
C LYS A 25 -30.82 -3.53 15.24
N GLU A 26 -30.35 -4.46 16.07
CA GLU A 26 -29.20 -4.23 16.94
C GLU A 26 -27.91 -4.05 16.13
N GLN A 27 -27.70 -4.88 15.10
CA GLN A 27 -26.55 -4.79 14.20
C GLN A 27 -26.54 -3.45 13.44
N VAL A 28 -27.68 -3.05 12.88
CA VAL A 28 -27.83 -1.77 12.17
C VAL A 28 -27.63 -0.61 13.14
N THR A 29 -28.18 -0.68 14.36
CA THR A 29 -28.01 0.38 15.35
C THR A 29 -26.54 0.51 15.78
N ALA A 30 -25.85 -0.61 16.00
CA ALA A 30 -24.43 -0.63 16.32
C ALA A 30 -23.60 -0.05 15.17
N LEU A 31 -23.89 -0.44 13.92
CA LEU A 31 -23.21 0.05 12.73
C LEU A 31 -23.43 1.56 12.54
N VAL A 32 -24.66 2.05 12.68
CA VAL A 32 -24.97 3.48 12.55
C VAL A 32 -24.29 4.30 13.64
N LYS A 33 -24.25 3.80 14.89
CA LYS A 33 -23.51 4.45 15.98
C LYS A 33 -22.02 4.53 15.68
N HIS A 34 -21.43 3.43 15.22
CA HIS A 34 -20.02 3.38 14.84
C HIS A 34 -19.71 4.35 13.71
N ASN A 35 -20.49 4.32 12.62
CA ASN A 35 -20.31 5.22 11.49
C ASN A 35 -20.44 6.70 11.88
N LYS A 36 -21.40 7.03 12.75
CA LYS A 36 -21.53 8.40 13.27
C LYS A 36 -20.33 8.81 14.12
N ALA A 37 -19.82 7.91 14.96
CA ALA A 37 -18.63 8.18 15.75
C ALA A 37 -17.40 8.39 14.86
N GLU A 38 -17.21 7.57 13.82
CA GLU A 38 -16.12 7.71 12.86
C GLU A 38 -16.22 9.03 12.08
N GLN A 39 -17.41 9.39 11.60
CA GLN A 39 -17.63 10.68 10.92
C GLN A 39 -17.33 11.85 11.84
N GLN A 40 -17.78 11.79 13.09
CA GLN A 40 -17.49 12.84 14.07
C GLN A 40 -15.99 12.94 14.35
N ALA A 41 -15.30 11.81 14.52
CA ALA A 41 -13.85 11.78 14.71
C ALA A 41 -13.08 12.38 13.51
N LYS A 42 -13.54 12.13 12.27
CA LYS A 42 -12.95 12.76 11.07
C LYS A 42 -13.13 14.27 11.09
N LEU A 43 -14.33 14.77 11.40
CA LEU A 43 -14.60 16.21 11.49
C LEU A 43 -13.75 16.88 12.57
N ASP A 44 -13.59 16.23 13.72
CA ASP A 44 -12.80 16.78 14.81
C ASP A 44 -11.30 16.75 14.48
N ALA A 45 -10.81 15.69 13.83
CA ALA A 45 -9.45 15.63 13.31
C ALA A 45 -9.18 16.69 12.24
N GLU A 46 -10.13 16.97 11.34
CA GLU A 46 -10.01 18.03 10.34
C GLU A 46 -9.97 19.42 10.98
N LYS A 47 -10.80 19.69 11.99
CA LYS A 47 -10.73 20.94 12.76
C LYS A 47 -9.38 21.11 13.44
N LEU A 48 -8.90 20.07 14.14
CA LEU A 48 -7.59 20.07 14.77
C LEU A 48 -6.47 20.25 13.75
N LEU A 49 -6.58 19.67 12.56
CA LEU A 49 -5.62 19.83 11.47
C LEU A 49 -5.52 21.29 11.01
N VAL A 50 -6.66 21.98 10.89
CA VAL A 50 -6.69 23.40 10.54
C VAL A 50 -6.03 24.23 11.65
N GLU A 51 -6.32 23.96 12.91
CA GLU A 51 -5.72 24.67 14.04
C GLU A 51 -4.21 24.40 14.18
N LEU A 52 -3.76 23.18 13.92
CA LEU A 52 -2.34 22.82 13.83
C LEU A 52 -1.63 23.59 12.72
N LYS A 53 -2.21 23.64 11.52
CA LYS A 53 -1.68 24.43 10.40
C LYS A 53 -1.67 25.93 10.70
N ALA A 54 -2.59 26.42 11.54
CA ALA A 54 -2.65 27.80 12.00
C ALA A 54 -1.71 28.11 13.20
N GLY A 55 -0.97 27.12 13.70
CA GLY A 55 -0.07 27.28 14.85
C GLY A 55 -0.75 27.28 16.22
N LYS A 56 -2.07 27.02 16.29
CA LYS A 56 -2.85 26.93 17.53
C LYS A 56 -3.12 25.50 18.00
N GLY A 57 -2.64 24.51 17.24
CA GLY A 57 -3.00 23.12 17.48
C GLY A 57 -2.54 22.53 18.82
N ALA A 58 -1.55 23.12 19.50
CA ALA A 58 -1.16 22.66 20.84
C ALA A 58 -2.28 22.90 21.88
N GLU A 59 -2.94 24.06 21.82
CA GLU A 59 -4.09 24.37 22.69
C GLU A 59 -5.30 23.52 22.31
N ALA A 60 -5.53 23.35 21.00
CA ALA A 60 -6.60 22.53 20.44
C ALA A 60 -6.51 21.06 20.87
N MET A 61 -5.31 20.48 20.75
CA MET A 61 -5.01 19.12 21.16
C MET A 61 -5.20 18.95 22.66
N LYS A 62 -4.72 19.91 23.46
CA LYS A 62 -4.89 19.88 24.92
C LYS A 62 -6.38 19.98 25.33
N ALA A 63 -7.16 20.82 24.65
CA ALA A 63 -8.61 20.94 24.88
C ALA A 63 -9.34 19.64 24.52
N ALA A 64 -8.88 18.93 23.49
CA ALA A 64 -9.37 17.62 23.10
C ALA A 64 -8.83 16.45 23.98
N GLY A 65 -7.93 16.73 24.94
CA GLY A 65 -7.27 15.69 25.74
C GLY A 65 -6.31 14.80 24.94
N LEU A 66 -5.82 15.29 23.80
CA LEU A 66 -4.93 14.59 22.88
C LEU A 66 -3.48 15.08 23.04
N SER A 67 -2.54 14.17 22.84
CA SER A 67 -1.11 14.46 22.82
C SER A 67 -0.43 13.61 21.75
N PHE A 68 0.58 14.15 21.07
CA PHE A 68 1.44 13.34 20.21
C PHE A 68 2.22 12.34 21.06
N GLY A 69 2.30 11.10 20.57
CA GLY A 69 3.14 10.07 21.15
C GLY A 69 4.62 10.29 20.86
N GLU A 70 5.45 9.31 21.22
CA GLU A 70 6.88 9.36 20.93
C GLU A 70 7.15 9.39 19.40
N PRO A 71 8.19 10.12 18.96
CA PRO A 71 8.57 10.16 17.55
C PRO A 71 8.88 8.75 17.03
N LYS A 72 8.17 8.33 15.99
CA LYS A 72 8.36 7.02 15.35
C LYS A 72 8.94 7.18 13.96
N THR A 73 10.00 6.43 13.65
CA THR A 73 10.54 6.37 12.29
C THR A 73 9.70 5.42 11.44
N LEU A 74 9.09 5.95 10.37
CA LEU A 74 8.29 5.18 9.43
C LEU A 74 9.12 4.86 8.18
N SER A 75 8.98 3.64 7.66
CA SER A 75 9.60 3.24 6.39
C SER A 75 8.62 3.41 5.24
N ARG A 76 9.11 3.87 4.09
CA ARG A 76 8.32 3.94 2.85
C ARG A 76 7.86 2.56 2.37
N THR A 77 8.58 1.51 2.74
CA THR A 77 8.24 0.12 2.40
C THR A 77 7.26 -0.52 3.39
N SER A 78 6.87 0.18 4.45
CA SER A 78 5.88 -0.34 5.39
C SER A 78 4.52 -0.45 4.72
N GLN A 79 3.81 -1.56 4.97
CA GLN A 79 2.45 -1.77 4.48
C GLN A 79 1.37 -1.12 5.36
N ASP A 80 1.80 -0.37 6.36
CA ASP A 80 0.91 0.30 7.29
C ASP A 80 0.24 1.54 6.61
N PRO A 81 -1.10 1.69 6.70
CA PRO A 81 -1.81 2.79 6.07
C PRO A 81 -1.36 4.17 6.57
N VAL A 82 -0.99 4.27 7.85
CA VAL A 82 -0.50 5.51 8.47
C VAL A 82 0.83 5.93 7.83
N SER A 83 1.72 4.97 7.59
CA SER A 83 2.98 5.18 6.88
C SER A 83 2.74 5.68 5.47
N GLN A 84 1.82 5.06 4.71
CA GLN A 84 1.49 5.51 3.36
C GLN A 84 0.94 6.94 3.34
N ALA A 85 0.03 7.26 4.26
CA ALA A 85 -0.52 8.60 4.40
C ALA A 85 0.56 9.63 4.78
N ALA A 86 1.45 9.31 5.72
CA ALA A 86 2.57 10.18 6.09
C ALA A 86 3.49 10.48 4.90
N PHE A 87 3.80 9.47 4.07
CA PHE A 87 4.62 9.65 2.87
C PHE A 87 3.90 10.31 1.69
N ALA A 88 2.57 10.44 1.73
CA ALA A 88 1.77 11.18 0.75
C ALA A 88 1.68 12.70 1.07
N LEU A 89 2.05 13.10 2.29
CA LEU A 89 2.13 14.51 2.66
C LEU A 89 3.28 15.22 1.95
N SER A 90 3.18 16.54 1.83
CA SER A 90 4.28 17.37 1.35
C SER A 90 5.50 17.21 2.26
N LEU A 91 6.70 17.30 1.67
CA LEU A 91 7.93 17.24 2.45
C LEU A 91 7.98 18.39 3.48
N PRO A 92 8.28 18.10 4.74
CA PRO A 92 8.45 19.13 5.76
C PRO A 92 9.70 19.94 5.44
N THR A 93 9.58 21.26 5.58
CA THR A 93 10.75 22.13 5.60
C THR A 93 11.31 22.16 7.01
N LYS A 94 12.61 22.38 7.15
CA LYS A 94 13.29 22.48 8.44
C LYS A 94 12.50 23.38 9.41
N ASP A 95 12.21 22.88 10.60
CA ASP A 95 11.46 23.54 11.67
C ASP A 95 9.97 23.84 11.38
N LYS A 96 9.38 23.23 10.34
CA LYS A 96 7.93 23.27 10.07
C LYS A 96 7.39 21.86 9.82
N PRO A 97 6.88 21.19 10.85
CA PRO A 97 6.22 19.91 10.66
C PRO A 97 4.99 20.07 9.76
N VAL A 98 4.78 19.08 8.90
CA VAL A 98 3.57 19.00 8.08
C VAL A 98 2.57 18.12 8.81
N TYR A 99 1.37 18.64 9.05
CA TYR A 99 0.33 17.87 9.71
C TYR A 99 -0.56 17.17 8.69
N GLY A 100 -1.02 15.98 9.04
CA GLY A 100 -1.94 15.18 8.25
C GLY A 100 -2.91 14.38 9.12
N VAL A 101 -3.93 13.82 8.48
CA VAL A 101 -4.88 12.88 9.08
C VAL A 101 -4.78 11.58 8.31
N ALA A 102 -4.79 10.45 9.01
CA ALA A 102 -4.85 9.12 8.42
C ALA A 102 -5.81 8.23 9.20
N ASN A 103 -6.10 7.06 8.65
CA ASN A 103 -6.74 5.98 9.38
C ASN A 103 -5.73 4.88 9.66
N ASP A 104 -5.75 4.31 10.86
CA ASP A 104 -4.95 3.13 11.18
C ASP A 104 -5.58 1.85 10.62
N MET A 105 -4.91 0.71 10.84
CA MET A 105 -5.42 -0.61 10.41
C MET A 105 -6.74 -1.03 11.08
N GLN A 106 -7.11 -0.39 12.19
CA GLN A 106 -8.34 -0.67 12.93
C GLN A 106 -9.48 0.30 12.54
N GLY A 107 -9.21 1.26 11.63
CA GLY A 107 -10.16 2.27 11.19
C GLY A 107 -10.20 3.52 12.08
N ASN A 108 -9.37 3.61 13.12
CA ASN A 108 -9.31 4.79 13.97
C ASN A 108 -8.71 5.96 13.19
N VAL A 109 -9.25 7.16 13.41
CA VAL A 109 -8.73 8.39 12.84
C VAL A 109 -7.54 8.85 13.68
N VAL A 110 -6.37 8.97 13.05
CA VAL A 110 -5.11 9.37 13.69
C VAL A 110 -4.58 10.68 13.11
N LEU A 111 -4.08 11.53 13.98
CA LEU A 111 -3.45 12.80 13.63
C LEU A 111 -1.94 12.59 13.54
N LEU A 112 -1.33 13.05 12.46
CA LEU A 112 0.08 12.87 12.17
C LEU A 112 0.81 14.20 12.19
N ALA A 113 1.93 14.23 12.91
CA ALA A 113 2.95 15.26 12.79
C ALA A 113 4.11 14.68 11.99
N PHE A 114 4.36 15.23 10.81
CA PHE A 114 5.46 14.82 9.95
C PHE A 114 6.61 15.80 10.10
N ASP A 115 7.57 15.45 10.95
CA ASP A 115 8.66 16.34 11.36
C ASP A 115 9.82 16.38 10.36
N GLU A 116 10.29 15.21 9.91
CA GLU A 116 11.53 15.10 9.14
C GLU A 116 11.51 13.92 8.15
N VAL A 117 12.16 14.11 7.00
CA VAL A 117 12.50 13.03 6.06
C VAL A 117 13.98 12.70 6.16
N LYS A 118 14.29 11.45 6.54
CA LYS A 118 15.65 10.91 6.50
C LYS A 118 15.87 10.20 5.18
N ALA A 119 16.81 10.70 4.38
CA ALA A 119 17.20 10.03 3.16
C ALA A 119 17.81 8.65 3.49
N GLY A 120 17.27 7.59 2.89
CA GLY A 120 17.88 6.27 2.97
C GLY A 120 19.24 6.30 2.28
N ALA A 121 20.28 5.81 2.94
CA ALA A 121 21.56 5.55 2.29
C ALA A 121 21.50 4.14 1.67
N MET A 122 21.87 4.01 0.40
CA MET A 122 22.05 2.69 -0.21
C MET A 122 23.45 2.17 0.18
N PRO A 123 23.56 1.09 0.97
CA PRO A 123 24.84 0.51 1.34
C PRO A 123 25.64 0.11 0.09
N GLU A 124 26.98 0.21 0.15
CA GLU A 124 27.83 -0.13 -1.00
C GLU A 124 27.63 -1.56 -1.50
N ALA A 125 27.38 -2.51 -0.59
CA ALA A 125 27.08 -3.89 -0.95
C ALA A 125 25.83 -3.99 -1.86
N GLN A 126 24.80 -3.20 -1.56
CA GLN A 126 23.55 -3.20 -2.32
C GLN A 126 23.74 -2.51 -3.68
N LYS A 127 24.52 -1.43 -3.74
CA LYS A 127 24.95 -0.82 -5.01
C LYS A 127 25.72 -1.81 -5.89
N LYS A 128 26.67 -2.55 -5.30
CA LYS A 128 27.47 -3.56 -6.02
C LYS A 128 26.60 -4.69 -6.57
N ALA A 129 25.68 -5.21 -5.76
CA ALA A 129 24.73 -6.23 -6.20
C ALA A 129 23.85 -5.74 -7.36
N MET A 130 23.36 -4.50 -7.29
CA MET A 130 22.56 -3.89 -8.37
C MET A 130 23.37 -3.75 -9.67
N VAL A 131 24.61 -3.24 -9.60
CA VAL A 131 25.50 -3.13 -10.76
C VAL A 131 25.81 -4.49 -11.37
N GLN A 132 26.07 -5.50 -10.54
CA GLN A 132 26.30 -6.88 -11.01
C GLN A 132 25.07 -7.45 -11.70
N GLY A 133 23.87 -7.26 -11.14
CA GLY A 133 22.62 -7.72 -11.74
C GLY A 133 22.35 -7.06 -13.11
N ILE A 134 22.54 -5.74 -13.21
CA ILE A 134 22.42 -5.02 -14.49
C ILE A 134 23.44 -5.54 -15.52
N THR A 135 24.68 -5.76 -15.09
CA THR A 135 25.77 -6.26 -15.97
C THR A 135 25.45 -7.65 -16.50
N GLN A 136 24.97 -8.56 -15.65
CA GLN A 136 24.59 -9.92 -16.06
C GLN A 136 23.41 -9.91 -17.03
N ASN A 137 22.38 -9.10 -16.77
CA ASN A 137 21.23 -8.97 -17.66
C ASN A 137 21.65 -8.44 -19.05
N ASN A 138 22.50 -7.42 -19.08
CA ASN A 138 23.02 -6.89 -20.35
C ASN A 138 23.88 -7.91 -21.10
N ALA A 139 24.71 -8.68 -20.38
CA ALA A 139 25.51 -9.74 -20.99
C ALA A 139 24.62 -10.81 -21.63
N GLN A 140 23.51 -11.19 -20.99
CA GLN A 140 22.55 -12.13 -21.55
C GLN A 140 21.89 -11.57 -22.83
N ILE A 141 21.44 -10.31 -22.81
CA ILE A 141 20.85 -9.65 -23.98
C ILE A 141 21.86 -9.60 -25.15
N VAL A 142 23.10 -9.22 -24.88
CA VAL A 142 24.15 -9.15 -25.91
C VAL A 142 24.48 -10.53 -26.46
N PHE A 143 24.54 -11.56 -25.60
CA PHE A 143 24.78 -12.93 -26.02
C PHE A 143 23.63 -13.47 -26.88
N GLU A 144 22.38 -13.23 -26.49
CA GLU A 144 21.20 -13.59 -27.29
C GLU A 144 21.20 -12.88 -28.65
N ALA A 145 21.52 -11.58 -28.69
CA ALA A 145 21.64 -10.81 -29.91
C ALA A 145 22.78 -11.33 -30.83
N LEU A 146 23.93 -11.65 -30.25
CA LEU A 146 25.06 -12.24 -30.96
C LEU A 146 24.66 -13.60 -31.56
N MET A 147 24.06 -14.48 -30.78
CA MET A 147 23.57 -15.78 -31.23
C MET A 147 22.51 -15.65 -32.33
N SER A 148 21.61 -14.68 -32.22
CA SER A 148 20.58 -14.37 -33.23
C SER A 148 21.22 -13.92 -34.54
N ASN A 149 22.20 -13.01 -34.49
CA ASN A 149 22.93 -12.56 -35.69
C ASN A 149 23.74 -13.68 -36.33
N LEU A 150 24.50 -14.45 -35.53
CA LEU A 150 25.28 -15.58 -36.04
C LEU A 150 24.40 -16.65 -36.71
N ARG A 151 23.22 -16.95 -36.14
CA ARG A 151 22.25 -17.86 -36.76
C ARG A 151 21.68 -17.33 -38.07
N LYS A 152 21.44 -16.02 -38.18
CA LYS A 152 20.96 -15.39 -39.41
C LYS A 152 22.01 -15.39 -40.53
N GLU A 153 23.27 -15.16 -40.18
CA GLU A 153 24.37 -15.10 -41.16
C GLU A 153 24.91 -16.48 -41.55
N ALA A 154 24.76 -17.48 -40.69
CA ALA A 154 25.18 -18.84 -40.99
C ALA A 154 24.27 -19.50 -42.03
N LYS A 155 24.86 -20.12 -43.06
CA LYS A 155 24.14 -21.05 -43.95
C LYS A 155 23.87 -22.36 -43.23
N ILE A 156 22.78 -22.41 -42.46
CA ILE A 156 22.35 -23.61 -41.74
C ILE A 156 21.49 -24.48 -42.68
N LYS A 157 21.96 -25.69 -43.01
CA LYS A 157 21.14 -26.71 -43.66
C LYS A 157 20.51 -27.59 -42.57
N ILE A 158 19.20 -27.49 -42.38
CA ILE A 158 18.44 -28.39 -41.51
C ILE A 158 18.09 -29.63 -42.34
N GLY A 159 18.45 -30.82 -41.87
CA GLY A 159 18.05 -32.07 -42.51
C GLY A 159 16.61 -32.45 -42.15
N ASP A 160 15.93 -33.18 -43.04
CA ASP A 160 14.49 -33.49 -43.03
C ASP A 160 13.94 -34.17 -41.75
N ALA A 161 14.80 -34.57 -40.81
CA ALA A 161 14.41 -35.15 -39.53
C ALA A 161 13.81 -34.15 -38.52
N LEU A 162 13.80 -32.85 -38.82
CA LEU A 162 13.24 -31.79 -37.95
C LEU A 162 12.00 -31.06 -38.51
N GLU A 163 11.53 -31.38 -39.72
CA GLU A 163 10.28 -30.81 -40.27
C GLU A 163 9.00 -31.52 -39.76
N GLN A 164 9.14 -32.62 -39.03
CA GLN A 164 8.02 -33.27 -38.34
C GLN A 164 8.04 -32.97 -36.84
N GLN A 165 7.70 -31.72 -36.46
CA GLN A 165 6.97 -31.42 -35.23
C GLN A 165 6.42 -29.99 -35.22
#